data_AF-A0A7D5ZIN0-F1
#
_entry.id   AF-A0A7D5ZIN0-F1
#
_cell.length_a   1.000
_cell.length_b   1.000
_cell.length_c   1.000
_cell.angle_alpha   90.00
_cell.angle_beta   90.00
_cell.angle_gamma   90.00
#
_symmetry.space_group_name_H-M   'P 1'
#
loop_
_entity.id
_entity.type
_entity.pdbx_description
1 polymer ?
#
loop_
_entity_poly.entity_id
_entity_poly.type
_entity_poly.pdbx_seq_one_letter_code
_entity_poly.pdbx_strand_id
1 'polypeptide(L)'
;MTEIPTAGSVEGNVVDAEEAAAFEVMCADAVLGGRAVSSGQFLAGLLAEAELATVGRPEKLPADLFPDADPAVVQAVWDRALAVGFHAGRMSAAPRLFRDQMDRVAGLFEVAGWHAMAGMVRRSRALVAPTRKGLSADSEIEREH
;
A
#
# COMPACT_ATOMS: atom_id res chain seq x y z
N MET A 1 -58.72 -25.20 -46.84
CA MET A 1 -58.00 -26.44 -46.54
C MET A 1 -56.58 -26.00 -46.23
N THR A 2 -56.30 -25.79 -44.95
CA THR A 2 -55.10 -25.07 -44.48
C THR A 2 -54.08 -26.11 -44.04
N GLU A 3 -53.02 -26.28 -44.82
CA GLU A 3 -51.93 -27.20 -44.47
C GLU A 3 -51.12 -26.61 -43.31
N ILE A 4 -51.02 -27.39 -42.24
CA ILE A 4 -50.17 -27.09 -41.08
C ILE A 4 -48.75 -27.51 -41.47
N PRO A 5 -47.75 -26.62 -41.44
CA PRO A 5 -46.37 -27.02 -41.68
C PRO A 5 -45.88 -27.86 -40.51
N THR A 6 -45.56 -29.12 -40.82
CA THR A 6 -44.99 -30.11 -39.92
C THR A 6 -43.71 -29.57 -39.27
N ALA A 7 -43.62 -29.71 -37.95
CA ALA A 7 -42.45 -29.34 -37.17
C ALA A 7 -41.18 -29.97 -37.77
N GLY A 8 -40.28 -29.12 -38.26
CA GLY A 8 -38.94 -29.51 -38.62
C GLY A 8 -38.26 -30.13 -37.40
N SER A 9 -37.83 -31.36 -37.56
CA SER A 9 -36.96 -32.07 -36.63
C SER A 9 -35.80 -31.16 -36.24
N VAL A 10 -35.68 -30.84 -34.95
CA VAL A 10 -34.46 -30.28 -34.39
C VAL A 10 -33.40 -31.35 -34.58
N GLU A 11 -32.59 -31.22 -35.63
CA GLU A 11 -31.38 -32.02 -35.81
C GLU A 11 -30.54 -31.80 -34.55
N GLY A 12 -30.46 -32.86 -33.73
CA GLY A 12 -29.64 -32.87 -32.56
C GLY A 12 -28.22 -32.54 -32.98
N ASN A 13 -27.68 -31.45 -32.44
CA ASN A 13 -26.30 -31.06 -32.65
C ASN A 13 -25.41 -32.16 -32.06
N VAL A 14 -25.02 -33.14 -32.88
CA VAL A 14 -24.08 -34.19 -32.50
C VAL A 14 -22.71 -33.52 -32.52
N VAL A 15 -22.31 -32.99 -31.36
CA VAL A 15 -20.96 -32.46 -31.16
C VAL A 15 -19.99 -33.59 -31.51
N ASP A 16 -19.04 -33.31 -32.39
CA ASP A 16 -18.03 -34.28 -32.80
C ASP A 16 -17.28 -34.80 -31.56
N ALA A 17 -16.97 -36.10 -31.52
CA ALA A 17 -16.27 -36.69 -30.39
C ALA A 17 -14.90 -36.02 -30.16
N GLU A 18 -14.27 -35.53 -31.23
CA GLU A 18 -13.04 -34.76 -31.17
C GLU A 18 -13.24 -33.39 -30.51
N GLU A 19 -14.34 -32.70 -30.82
CA GLU A 19 -14.67 -31.40 -30.22
C GLU A 19 -15.05 -31.54 -28.74
N ALA A 20 -15.79 -32.60 -28.39
CA ALA A 20 -16.08 -32.94 -27.00
C ALA A 20 -14.80 -33.22 -26.19
N ALA A 21 -13.86 -34.00 -26.76
CA ALA A 21 -12.57 -34.27 -26.12
C ALA A 21 -11.71 -33.01 -25.98
N ALA A 22 -11.68 -32.14 -26.98
CA ALA A 22 -10.98 -30.86 -26.91
C ALA A 22 -11.56 -29.94 -25.82
N PHE A 23 -12.89 -29.90 -25.69
CA PHE A 23 -13.57 -29.15 -24.64
C PHE A 23 -13.26 -29.69 -23.25
N GLU A 24 -13.24 -31.02 -23.07
CA GLU A 24 -12.84 -31.65 -21.80
C GLU A 24 -11.39 -31.32 -21.42
N VAL A 25 -10.46 -31.39 -22.39
CA VAL A 25 -9.06 -31.00 -22.18
C VAL A 25 -8.94 -29.53 -21.77
N MET A 26 -9.65 -28.63 -22.45
CA MET A 26 -9.69 -27.20 -22.09
C MET A 26 -10.23 -26.99 -20.66
N CYS A 27 -11.29 -27.68 -20.28
CA CYS A 27 -11.85 -27.60 -18.93
C CYS A 27 -10.86 -28.11 -17.87
N ALA A 28 -10.18 -29.24 -18.15
CA ALA A 28 -9.17 -29.80 -17.27
C ALA A 28 -7.97 -28.84 -17.12
N ASP A 29 -7.49 -28.25 -18.22
CA ASP A 29 -6.40 -27.27 -18.21
C ASP A 29 -6.77 -26.03 -17.39
N ALA A 30 -7.98 -25.48 -17.58
CA ALA A 30 -8.46 -24.34 -16.80
C ALA A 30 -8.53 -24.65 -15.28
N VAL A 31 -8.98 -25.85 -14.90
CA VAL A 31 -9.01 -26.28 -13.49
C VAL A 31 -7.60 -26.43 -12.92
N LEU A 32 -6.68 -27.04 -13.68
CA LEU A 32 -5.30 -27.19 -13.26
C LEU A 32 -4.59 -25.84 -13.14
N GLY A 33 -4.79 -24.94 -14.10
CA GLY A 33 -4.31 -23.56 -14.06
C GLY A 33 -4.82 -22.80 -12.84
N GLY A 34 -6.13 -22.90 -12.56
CA GLY A 34 -6.72 -22.31 -11.36
C GLY A 34 -6.13 -22.86 -10.06
N ARG A 35 -5.88 -24.17 -9.99
CA ARG A 35 -5.21 -24.81 -8.83
C ARG A 35 -3.76 -24.36 -8.68
N ALA A 36 -3.02 -24.23 -9.78
CA ALA A 36 -1.64 -23.77 -9.78
C ALA A 36 -1.55 -22.32 -9.28
N VAL A 37 -2.43 -21.43 -9.76
CA VAL A 37 -2.52 -20.04 -9.29
C VAL A 37 -2.86 -19.98 -7.80
N SER A 38 -3.89 -20.71 -7.36
CA SER A 38 -4.32 -20.75 -5.96
C SER A 38 -3.20 -21.25 -5.04
N SER A 39 -2.52 -22.33 -5.44
CA SER A 39 -1.37 -22.87 -4.70
C SER A 39 -0.21 -21.88 -4.66
N GLY A 40 0.06 -21.19 -5.78
CA GLY A 40 1.10 -20.17 -5.86
C GLY A 40 0.83 -18.97 -4.94
N GLN A 41 -0.42 -18.50 -4.89
CA GLN A 41 -0.84 -17.43 -3.99
C GLN A 41 -0.71 -17.84 -2.52
N PHE A 42 -1.09 -19.06 -2.18
CA PHE A 42 -0.93 -19.60 -0.83
C PHE A 42 0.54 -19.65 -0.41
N LEU A 43 1.43 -20.18 -1.26
CA LEU A 43 2.86 -20.23 -0.99
C LEU A 43 3.48 -18.84 -0.87
N ALA A 44 3.08 -17.90 -1.74
CA ALA A 44 3.54 -16.51 -1.65
C ALA A 44 3.13 -15.86 -0.31
N GLY A 45 1.92 -16.14 0.17
CA GLY A 45 1.46 -15.70 1.49
C GLY A 45 2.33 -16.26 2.64
N LEU A 46 2.63 -17.57 2.61
CA LEU A 46 3.52 -18.20 3.60
C LEU A 46 4.93 -17.62 3.57
N LEU A 47 5.48 -17.34 2.37
CA LEU A 47 6.79 -16.73 2.23
C LEU A 47 6.80 -15.30 2.78
N ALA A 48 5.80 -14.48 2.44
CA ALA A 48 5.69 -13.13 2.96
C ALA A 48 5.55 -13.11 4.49
N GLU A 49 4.78 -14.02 5.07
CA GLU A 49 4.68 -14.19 6.52
C GLU A 49 6.05 -14.57 7.12
N ALA A 50 6.75 -15.53 6.53
CA ALA A 50 8.05 -15.99 7.00
C ALA A 50 9.12 -14.88 6.91
N GLU A 51 9.16 -14.12 5.82
CA GLU A 51 10.03 -12.95 5.65
C GLU A 51 9.75 -11.89 6.70
N LEU A 52 8.47 -11.55 6.91
CA LEU A 52 8.07 -10.63 7.95
C LEU A 52 8.45 -11.16 9.33
N ALA A 53 8.26 -12.45 9.61
CA ALA A 53 8.56 -13.05 10.91
C ALA A 53 10.07 -13.14 11.22
N THR A 54 10.92 -13.16 10.20
CA THR A 54 12.37 -13.33 10.34
C THR A 54 13.12 -12.02 10.21
N VAL A 55 13.02 -11.35 9.05
CA VAL A 55 13.84 -10.17 8.69
C VAL A 55 13.01 -8.88 8.74
N GLY A 56 11.72 -8.97 8.45
CA GLY A 56 10.86 -7.80 8.26
C GLY A 56 10.25 -7.22 9.54
N ARG A 57 10.42 -7.84 10.71
CA ARG A 57 9.91 -7.25 11.96
C ARG A 57 10.80 -6.09 12.36
N PRO A 58 10.25 -4.87 12.52
CA PRO A 58 11.00 -3.76 13.05
C PRO A 58 11.65 -4.13 14.39
N GLU A 59 11.03 -4.98 15.19
CA GLU A 59 11.53 -5.42 16.49
C GLU A 59 12.79 -6.31 16.43
N LYS A 60 13.05 -7.00 15.32
CA LYS A 60 14.20 -7.93 15.18
C LYS A 60 15.38 -7.33 14.43
N LEU A 61 15.10 -6.42 13.51
CA LEU A 61 16.08 -5.66 12.73
C LEU A 61 17.25 -5.07 13.56
N PRO A 62 17.07 -4.57 14.81
CA PRO A 62 18.15 -3.96 15.56
C PRO A 62 19.21 -4.96 15.99
N ALA A 63 18.80 -6.15 16.41
CA ALA A 63 19.71 -7.21 16.84
C ALA A 63 20.57 -7.71 15.66
N ASP A 64 20.00 -7.78 14.46
CA ASP A 64 20.70 -8.19 13.25
C ASP A 64 21.68 -7.11 12.73
N LEU A 65 21.32 -5.83 12.87
CA LEU A 65 22.17 -4.71 12.42
C LEU A 65 23.34 -4.42 13.34
N PHE A 66 23.22 -4.72 14.63
CA PHE A 66 24.22 -4.41 15.66
C PHE A 66 24.58 -5.66 16.48
N PRO A 67 25.17 -6.70 15.86
CA PRO A 67 25.41 -7.98 16.52
C PRO A 67 26.39 -7.90 17.70
N ASP A 68 27.30 -6.92 17.70
CA ASP A 68 28.34 -6.74 18.73
C ASP A 68 27.92 -5.76 19.86
N ALA A 69 26.74 -5.15 19.76
CA ALA A 69 26.26 -4.19 20.74
C ALA A 69 25.40 -4.87 21.81
N ASP A 70 25.29 -4.24 22.99
CA ASP A 70 24.39 -4.72 24.05
C ASP A 70 22.94 -4.73 23.55
N PRO A 71 22.28 -5.91 23.45
CA PRO A 71 20.92 -6.03 22.91
C PRO A 71 19.90 -5.18 23.66
N ALA A 72 20.06 -4.99 24.97
CA ALA A 72 19.12 -4.20 25.77
C ALA A 72 19.19 -2.71 25.41
N VAL A 73 20.41 -2.20 25.16
CA VAL A 73 20.62 -0.81 24.75
C VAL A 73 20.11 -0.60 23.33
N VAL A 74 20.42 -1.52 22.42
CA VAL A 74 19.97 -1.48 21.02
C VAL A 74 18.43 -1.46 20.94
N GLN A 75 17.76 -2.33 21.70
CA GLN A 75 16.29 -2.37 21.75
C GLN A 75 15.72 -1.05 22.29
N ALA A 76 16.27 -0.51 23.38
CA ALA A 76 15.78 0.73 23.97
C ALA A 76 15.91 1.94 23.01
N VAL A 77 17.02 2.03 22.28
CA VAL A 77 17.22 3.05 21.24
C VAL A 77 16.23 2.86 20.10
N TRP A 78 16.04 1.62 19.67
CA TRP A 78 15.15 1.29 18.57
C TRP A 78 13.69 1.58 18.89
N ASP A 79 13.20 1.18 20.05
CA ASP A 79 11.82 1.45 20.49
C ASP A 79 11.54 2.96 20.52
N ARG A 80 12.54 3.76 20.95
CA ARG A 80 12.44 5.21 20.90
C ARG A 80 12.42 5.73 19.47
N ALA A 81 13.27 5.19 18.60
CA ALA A 81 13.33 5.56 17.19
C ALA A 81 12.03 5.21 16.44
N LEU A 82 11.41 4.07 16.74
CA LEU A 82 10.12 3.66 16.18
C LEU A 82 9.01 4.65 16.53
N ALA A 83 8.93 5.07 17.79
CA ALA A 83 7.94 6.07 18.20
C ALA A 83 8.13 7.41 17.45
N VAL A 84 9.39 7.83 17.27
CA VAL A 84 9.74 9.04 16.49
C VAL A 84 9.36 8.87 15.02
N GLY A 85 9.72 7.73 14.40
CA GLY A 85 9.43 7.42 13.01
C GLY A 85 7.93 7.34 12.72
N PHE A 86 7.16 6.70 13.60
CA PHE A 86 5.71 6.62 13.48
C PHE A 86 5.05 8.00 13.59
N HIS A 87 5.50 8.83 14.54
CA HIS A 87 5.01 10.20 14.66
C HIS A 87 5.36 11.04 13.41
N ALA A 88 6.60 10.93 12.92
CA ALA A 88 7.04 11.60 11.70
C ALA A 88 6.25 11.14 10.46
N GLY A 89 5.98 9.84 10.33
CA GLY A 89 5.17 9.27 9.26
C GLY A 89 3.74 9.81 9.28
N ARG A 90 3.11 9.85 10.46
CA ARG A 90 1.78 10.49 10.63
C ARG A 90 1.78 11.95 10.22
N MET A 91 2.81 12.71 10.63
CA MET A 91 2.97 14.11 10.25
C MET A 91 3.17 14.27 8.74
N SER A 92 3.93 13.37 8.11
CA SER A 92 4.16 13.40 6.66
C SER A 92 2.91 13.02 5.86
N ALA A 93 2.06 12.13 6.37
CA ALA A 93 0.85 11.68 5.67
C ALA A 93 -0.30 12.70 5.73
N ALA A 94 -0.41 13.46 6.83
CA ALA A 94 -1.47 14.45 7.00
C ALA A 94 -0.95 15.80 7.54
N PRO A 95 0.01 16.44 6.85
CA PRO A 95 0.78 17.55 7.42
C PRO A 95 -0.03 18.79 7.77
N ARG A 96 -1.14 19.03 7.05
CA ARG A 96 -2.05 20.15 7.35
C ARG A 96 -2.63 20.08 8.76
N LEU A 97 -2.85 18.87 9.29
CA LEU A 97 -3.39 18.64 10.63
C LEU A 97 -2.37 18.95 11.74
N PHE A 98 -1.08 19.05 11.40
CA PHE A 98 0.01 19.23 12.37
C PHE A 98 0.68 20.61 12.27
N ARG A 99 0.14 21.53 11.47
CA ARG A 99 0.72 22.87 11.25
C ARG A 99 0.97 23.62 12.55
N ASP A 100 -0.04 23.70 13.42
CA ASP A 100 0.05 24.46 14.68
C ASP A 100 1.00 23.79 15.68
N GLN A 101 1.06 22.46 15.65
CA GLN A 101 2.02 21.70 16.44
C GLN A 101 3.45 21.99 15.97
N MET A 102 3.70 22.01 14.66
CA MET A 102 5.02 22.32 14.09
C MET A 102 5.47 23.74 14.42
N ASP A 103 4.56 24.73 14.36
CA ASP A 103 4.86 26.10 14.78
C ASP A 103 5.22 26.18 16.27
N ARG A 104 4.45 25.49 17.13
CA ARG A 104 4.72 25.43 18.57
C ARG A 104 6.09 24.80 18.86
N VAL A 105 6.42 23.68 18.20
CA VAL A 105 7.70 22.99 18.37
C VAL A 105 8.86 23.86 17.89
N ALA A 106 8.70 24.57 16.77
CA ALA A 106 9.71 25.53 16.31
C ALA A 106 9.96 26.63 17.35
N GLY A 107 8.91 27.16 17.97
CA GLY A 107 9.02 28.14 19.06
C GLY A 107 9.74 27.58 20.29
N LEU A 108 9.45 26.34 20.69
CA LEU A 108 10.15 25.68 21.79
C LEU A 108 11.65 25.50 21.52
N PHE A 109 12.03 25.11 20.29
CA PHE A 109 13.43 25.03 19.90
C PHE A 109 14.12 26.39 19.94
N GLU A 110 13.44 27.45 19.49
CA GLU A 110 13.97 28.81 19.50
C GLU A 110 14.20 29.34 20.92
N VAL A 111 13.26 29.12 21.83
CA VAL A 111 13.40 29.48 23.26
C VAL A 111 14.57 28.73 23.92
N ALA A 112 14.81 27.48 23.53
CA ALA A 112 15.91 26.67 24.04
C ALA A 112 17.25 26.90 23.30
N GLY A 113 17.33 27.87 22.38
CA GLY A 113 18.56 28.24 21.66
C GLY A 113 18.90 27.37 20.43
N TRP A 114 18.04 26.42 20.07
CA TRP A 114 18.21 25.51 18.93
C TRP A 114 17.71 26.13 17.62
N HIS A 115 18.27 27.27 17.23
CA HIS A 115 17.77 28.05 16.08
C HIS A 115 17.79 27.27 14.76
N ALA A 116 18.80 26.42 14.53
CA ALA A 116 18.87 25.58 13.32
C ALA A 116 17.71 24.57 13.25
N MET A 117 17.40 23.92 14.37
CA MET A 117 16.29 22.96 14.47
C MET A 117 14.94 23.67 14.28
N ALA A 118 14.76 24.82 14.91
CA ALA A 118 13.58 25.67 14.72
C ALA A 118 13.42 26.07 13.23
N GLY A 119 14.51 26.41 12.55
CA GLY A 119 14.52 26.72 11.12
C GLY A 119 14.12 25.53 10.24
N MET A 120 14.60 24.32 10.55
CA MET A 120 14.24 23.11 9.80
C MET A 120 12.76 22.77 9.95
N VAL A 121 12.19 22.85 11.16
CA VAL A 121 10.76 22.61 11.39
C VAL A 121 9.90 23.63 10.62
N ARG A 122 10.28 24.91 10.64
CA ARG A 122 9.59 25.98 9.89
C ARG A 122 9.66 25.76 8.38
N ARG A 123 10.83 25.35 7.85
CA ARG A 123 11.00 24.99 6.44
C ARG A 123 10.10 23.83 6.04
N SER A 124 10.12 22.74 6.82
CA SER A 124 9.29 21.57 6.54
C SER A 124 7.82 21.95 6.51
N ARG A 125 7.32 22.73 7.48
CA ARG A 125 5.94 23.25 7.47
C ARG A 125 5.58 23.98 6.18
N ALA A 126 6.47 24.83 5.67
CA ALA A 126 6.23 25.61 4.46
C ALA A 126 6.11 24.74 3.19
N LEU A 127 6.78 23.57 3.16
CA LEU A 127 6.73 22.63 2.03
C LEU A 127 5.41 21.85 1.98
N VAL A 128 4.84 21.50 3.13
CA VAL A 128 3.62 20.67 3.20
C VAL A 128 2.30 21.46 3.31
N ALA A 129 2.38 22.76 3.64
CA ALA A 129 1.24 23.68 3.55
C ALA A 129 1.71 24.97 2.85
N PRO A 130 1.83 24.97 1.52
CA PRO A 130 2.26 26.15 0.78
C PRO A 130 1.31 27.31 1.06
N THR A 131 1.79 28.35 1.73
CA THR A 131 1.02 29.57 2.04
C THR A 131 0.93 30.51 0.83
N ARG A 132 1.22 30.03 -0.39
CA ARG A 132 1.19 30.87 -1.59
C ARG A 132 -0.26 31.26 -1.86
N LYS A 133 -0.56 32.55 -1.64
CA LYS A 133 -1.81 33.20 -2.02
C LYS A 133 -2.02 32.93 -3.53
N GLY A 134 -3.05 32.15 -3.88
CA GLY A 134 -3.43 31.87 -5.28
C GLY A 134 -3.25 30.44 -5.79
N LEU A 135 -2.87 29.46 -4.95
CA LEU A 135 -2.77 28.04 -5.36
C LEU A 135 -3.35 27.08 -4.30
N SER A 136 -4.40 27.51 -3.57
CA SER A 136 -5.26 26.55 -2.89
C SER A 136 -5.96 25.70 -3.95
N ALA A 137 -6.17 24.41 -3.68
CA ALA A 137 -6.98 23.54 -4.55
C ALA A 137 -8.41 24.08 -4.75
N ASP A 138 -8.85 24.98 -3.86
CA ASP A 138 -10.13 25.72 -3.92
C ASP A 138 -10.00 27.10 -4.58
N SER A 139 -8.91 27.39 -5.29
CA SER A 139 -8.87 28.60 -6.12
C SER A 139 -9.74 28.36 -7.35
N GLU A 140 -11.02 28.74 -7.25
CA GLU A 140 -11.87 28.93 -8.41
C GLU A 140 -11.14 29.89 -9.35
N ILE A 141 -10.68 29.36 -10.48
CA ILE A 141 -10.14 30.18 -11.56
C ILE A 141 -11.34 30.94 -12.12
N GLU A 142 -11.48 32.21 -11.74
CA GLU A 142 -12.36 33.17 -12.40
C GLU A 142 -11.99 33.19 -13.88
N ARG A 143 -12.75 32.45 -14.70
CA ARG A 143 -12.71 32.60 -16.16
C ARG A 143 -13.46 33.88 -16.50
N GLU A 144 -12.73 34.97 -16.67
CA GLU A 144 -13.25 36.17 -17.30
C GLU A 144 -13.50 35.89 -18.79
N HIS A 145 -14.79 36.03 -19.15
CA HIS A 145 -15.44 36.33 -20.43
C HIS A 145 -14.83 35.86 -21.76
#